data_AF-C1L4I5-F1
#
_entry.id   AF-C1L4I5-F1
#
_cell.length_a   1.000
_cell.length_b   1.000
_cell.length_c   1.000
_cell.angle_alpha   90.00
_cell.angle_beta   90.00
_cell.angle_gamma   90.00
#
_symmetry.space_group_name_H-M   'P 1'
#
loop_
_entity.id
_entity.type
_entity.pdbx_description
1 polymer ?
#
loop_
_entity_poly.entity_id
_entity_poly.type
_entity_poly.pdbx_seq_one_letter_code
_entity_poly.pdbx_strand_id
1 'polypeptide(L)'
;MNNFDEEKQFLVEGKSCTLFCDPEKAIEVNGDELLIPWCGDKSILIDRFDGRGYLTDVYEQDINYNLNPDDYMSEEEIAIEKMCDFERYLEMQVDVHELAIQDGEFIIVFVY
;
A
#
# COMPACT_ATOMS: atom_id res chain seq x y z
N MET A 1 -41.32 2.81 23.60
CA MET A 1 -40.21 3.69 23.15
C MET A 1 -39.38 4.08 24.36
N ASN A 2 -38.20 3.50 24.50
CA ASN A 2 -37.07 3.88 25.38
C ASN A 2 -35.84 3.35 24.60
N ASN A 3 -35.16 4.10 23.73
CA ASN A 3 -34.34 5.31 23.85
C ASN A 3 -32.84 4.98 24.09
N PHE A 4 -32.04 5.54 23.19
CA PHE A 4 -30.58 5.63 23.11
C PHE A 4 -29.79 4.37 22.69
N ASP A 5 -29.36 4.43 21.42
CA ASP A 5 -28.21 3.78 20.85
C ASP A 5 -27.03 3.74 21.84
N GLU A 6 -26.50 2.54 22.09
CA GLU A 6 -25.25 2.37 22.82
C GLU A 6 -24.12 3.01 21.99
N GLU A 7 -23.82 4.28 22.26
CA GLU A 7 -22.64 4.94 21.73
C GLU A 7 -21.39 4.15 22.17
N LYS A 8 -20.78 3.44 21.22
CA LYS A 8 -19.49 2.77 21.43
C LYS A 8 -18.44 3.83 21.77
N GLN A 9 -18.10 3.94 23.05
CA GLN A 9 -16.96 4.75 23.49
C GLN A 9 -15.65 4.02 23.20
N PHE A 10 -14.83 4.60 22.33
CA PHE A 10 -13.44 4.20 22.16
C PHE A 10 -12.55 4.99 23.12
N LEU A 11 -11.72 4.30 23.88
CA LEU A 11 -10.66 4.91 24.68
C LEU A 11 -9.38 4.93 23.85
N VAL A 12 -8.91 6.14 23.51
CA VAL A 12 -7.62 6.34 22.84
C VAL A 12 -6.59 6.76 23.88
N GLU A 13 -5.65 5.88 24.20
CA GLU A 13 -4.52 6.19 25.07
C GLU A 13 -3.25 6.40 24.24
N GLY A 14 -2.58 7.53 24.45
CA GLY A 14 -1.30 7.85 23.83
C GLY A 14 -0.17 7.88 24.86
N LYS A 15 1.04 7.52 24.43
CA LYS A 15 2.28 7.76 25.19
C LYS A 15 3.08 8.87 24.54
N SER A 16 3.78 9.67 25.33
CA SER A 16 4.72 10.64 24.80
C SER A 16 5.90 9.92 24.15
N CYS A 17 6.29 10.39 22.96
CA CYS A 17 7.50 9.98 22.26
C CYS A 17 8.45 11.19 22.23
N THR A 18 9.69 11.00 22.65
CA THR A 18 10.73 12.00 22.46
C THR A 18 11.25 11.86 21.03
N LEU A 19 10.92 12.83 20.18
CA LEU A 19 11.48 12.92 18.84
C LEU A 19 12.88 13.52 18.95
N PHE A 20 13.88 12.77 18.50
CA PHE A 20 15.23 13.28 18.32
C PHE A 20 15.34 13.89 16.94
N CYS A 21 15.46 15.21 16.88
CA CYS A 21 15.69 15.92 15.63
C CYS A 21 17.19 15.92 15.35
N ASP A 22 17.63 15.02 14.49
CA ASP A 22 19.01 14.93 14.00
C ASP A 22 19.01 15.20 12.49
N PRO A 23 19.33 16.44 12.06
CA PRO A 23 19.27 16.82 10.66
C PRO A 23 20.33 16.09 9.81
N GLU A 24 21.50 15.81 10.38
CA GLU A 24 22.57 15.09 9.68
C GLU A 24 22.12 13.66 9.38
N LYS A 25 21.55 12.99 10.38
CA LYS A 25 21.00 11.66 10.21
C LYS A 25 19.79 11.63 9.29
N ALA A 26 18.95 12.67 9.30
CA ALA A 26 17.85 12.79 8.36
C ALA A 26 18.35 12.91 6.91
N ILE A 27 19.43 13.66 6.66
CA ILE A 27 20.04 13.76 5.33
C ILE A 27 20.66 12.42 4.92
N GLU A 28 21.36 11.76 5.84
CA GLU A 28 21.96 10.44 5.60
C GLU A 28 20.90 9.40 5.21
N VAL A 29 19.81 9.33 5.97
CA VAL A 29 18.75 8.34 5.77
C VAL A 29 17.95 8.61 4.49
N ASN A 30 17.69 9.87 4.16
CA ASN A 30 16.96 10.25 2.96
C ASN A 30 17.85 10.36 1.72
N GLY A 31 19.15 10.09 1.85
CA GLY A 31 20.10 10.10 0.75
C GLY A 31 20.16 8.76 0.02
N ASP A 32 20.84 8.75 -1.13
CA ASP A 32 20.94 7.57 -1.99
C ASP A 32 21.87 6.48 -1.42
N GLU A 33 22.65 6.77 -0.38
CA GLU A 33 23.63 5.83 0.22
C GLU A 33 22.99 4.58 0.84
N LEU A 34 21.73 4.70 1.26
CA LEU A 34 20.95 3.57 1.78
C LEU A 34 20.18 2.83 0.69
N LEU A 35 20.24 3.27 -0.57
CA LEU A 35 19.60 2.58 -1.66
C LEU A 35 20.45 1.40 -2.16
N ILE A 36 19.78 0.28 -2.46
CA ILE A 36 20.39 -0.91 -3.02
C ILE A 36 19.68 -1.36 -4.30
N PRO A 37 20.39 -2.00 -5.25
CA PRO A 37 19.76 -2.56 -6.45
C PRO A 37 18.71 -3.63 -6.09
N TRP A 38 17.53 -3.54 -6.71
CA TRP A 38 16.47 -4.53 -6.54
C TRP A 38 16.70 -5.75 -7.42
N CYS A 39 16.76 -6.95 -6.83
CA CYS A 39 16.99 -8.21 -7.55
C CYS A 39 18.20 -8.19 -8.52
N GLY A 40 19.24 -7.39 -8.21
CA GLY A 40 20.42 -7.23 -9.05
C GLY A 40 20.27 -6.26 -10.23
N ASP A 41 19.06 -5.73 -10.48
CA ASP A 41 18.82 -4.68 -11.45
C ASP A 41 19.21 -3.32 -10.89
N LYS A 42 20.20 -2.66 -11.51
CA LYS A 42 20.70 -1.35 -11.08
C LYS A 42 19.83 -0.18 -11.56
N SER A 43 18.86 -0.43 -12.44
CA SER A 43 17.89 0.58 -12.88
C SER A 43 16.79 0.81 -11.85
N ILE A 44 16.59 -0.14 -10.93
CA ILE A 44 15.60 -0.08 -9.87
C ILE A 44 16.34 -0.09 -8.52
N LEU A 45 16.20 1.01 -7.79
CA LEU A 45 16.78 1.17 -6.45
C LEU A 45 15.67 1.10 -5.40
N ILE A 46 15.95 0.41 -4.30
CA ILE A 46 15.06 0.29 -3.15
C ILE A 46 15.81 0.64 -1.86
N ASP A 47 15.07 1.04 -0.82
CA ASP A 47 15.66 1.26 0.50
C ASP A 47 16.26 -0.05 1.05
N ARG A 48 17.42 0.02 1.71
CA ARG A 48 18.09 -1.14 2.32
C ARG A 48 17.23 -1.86 3.37
N PHE A 49 16.33 -1.13 4.03
CA PHE A 49 15.39 -1.66 5.01
C PHE A 49 14.01 -1.93 4.42
N ASP A 50 13.85 -1.79 3.10
CA ASP A 50 12.63 -2.18 2.40
C ASP A 50 12.38 -3.69 2.56
N GLY A 51 11.17 -4.04 3.00
CA GLY A 51 10.78 -5.43 3.26
C GLY A 51 10.91 -6.34 2.04
N ARG A 52 10.79 -5.78 0.83
CA ARG A 52 10.97 -6.53 -0.42
C ARG A 52 12.37 -7.16 -0.49
N GLY A 53 13.40 -6.47 0.04
CA GLY A 53 14.78 -6.94 0.11
C GLY A 53 14.96 -8.30 0.80
N TYR A 54 14.02 -8.71 1.66
CA TYR A 54 14.05 -9.98 2.38
C TYR A 54 13.29 -11.12 1.69
N LEU A 55 12.60 -10.84 0.57
CA LEU A 55 11.78 -11.82 -0.16
C LEU A 55 12.53 -12.48 -1.33
N THR A 56 13.86 -12.55 -1.28
CA THR A 56 14.71 -13.08 -2.36
C THR A 56 14.32 -14.49 -2.80
N ASP A 57 13.87 -15.32 -1.85
CA ASP A 57 13.56 -16.73 -2.05
C ASP A 57 12.23 -16.95 -2.80
N VAL A 58 11.33 -15.96 -2.78
CA VAL A 58 10.03 -16.01 -3.49
C VAL A 58 10.25 -15.79 -4.99
N TYR A 59 11.15 -14.87 -5.34
CA TYR A 59 11.40 -14.48 -6.73
C TYR A 59 12.19 -15.52 -7.54
N GLU A 60 12.90 -16.47 -6.91
CA GLU A 60 13.54 -17.58 -7.63
C GLU A 60 12.51 -18.51 -8.31
N GLN A 61 11.27 -18.56 -7.80
CA GLN A 61 10.20 -19.41 -8.32
C GLN A 61 9.36 -18.74 -9.43
N ASP A 62 9.31 -17.41 -9.46
CA ASP A 62 8.35 -16.65 -10.27
C ASP A 62 8.85 -16.18 -11.64
N ILE A 63 10.12 -16.41 -11.99
CA ILE A 63 10.73 -15.82 -13.20
C ILE A 63 10.18 -16.38 -14.52
N ASN A 64 9.30 -17.40 -14.51
CA ASN A 64 8.85 -18.08 -15.74
C ASN A 64 7.36 -18.43 -15.80
N TYR A 65 6.53 -17.82 -14.96
CA TYR A 65 5.09 -18.01 -15.07
C TYR A 65 4.44 -16.71 -15.56
N ASN A 66 4.65 -16.38 -16.84
CA ASN A 66 3.64 -15.67 -17.62
C ASN A 66 2.44 -16.60 -17.81
N LEU A 67 1.81 -17.01 -16.70
CA LEU A 67 0.53 -17.69 -16.75
C LEU A 67 -0.47 -16.63 -17.17
N ASN A 68 -1.16 -16.88 -18.28
CA ASN A 68 -2.31 -16.07 -18.60
C ASN A 68 -3.28 -16.20 -17.40
N PRO A 69 -3.91 -15.13 -16.90
CA PRO A 69 -4.93 -15.26 -15.85
C PRO A 69 -5.97 -16.35 -16.15
N ASP A 70 -6.27 -16.57 -17.44
CA ASP A 70 -7.11 -17.66 -17.94
C ASP A 70 -6.61 -19.08 -17.57
N ASP A 71 -5.33 -19.24 -17.24
CA ASP A 71 -4.68 -20.53 -16.93
C ASP A 71 -4.88 -20.96 -15.46
N TYR A 72 -5.22 -20.05 -14.55
CA TYR A 72 -5.31 -20.34 -13.11
C TYR A 72 -6.46 -19.65 -12.36
N MET A 73 -7.23 -18.78 -13.03
CA MET A 73 -8.38 -18.07 -12.45
C MET A 73 -9.66 -18.47 -13.17
N SER A 74 -10.77 -18.49 -12.43
CA SER A 74 -12.11 -18.60 -13.01
C SER A 74 -12.52 -17.31 -13.74
N GLU A 75 -13.51 -17.40 -14.63
CA GLU A 75 -14.06 -16.22 -15.32
C GLU A 75 -14.59 -15.16 -14.33
N GLU A 76 -15.14 -15.60 -13.19
CA GLU A 76 -15.62 -14.70 -12.12
C GLU A 76 -14.46 -13.96 -11.46
N GLU A 77 -13.38 -14.66 -11.08
CA GLU A 77 -12.19 -14.04 -10.49
C GLU A 77 -11.51 -13.06 -11.44
N ILE A 78 -11.44 -13.39 -12.74
CA ILE A 78 -10.89 -12.50 -13.76
C ILE A 78 -11.77 -11.24 -13.92
N ALA A 79 -13.09 -11.39 -13.83
CA ALA A 79 -14.00 -10.25 -13.89
C ALA A 79 -13.84 -9.32 -12.68
N ILE A 80 -13.67 -9.87 -11.48
CA ILE A 80 -13.42 -9.12 -10.26
C ILE A 80 -12.08 -8.38 -10.36
N GLU A 81 -11.00 -9.08 -10.74
CA GLU A 81 -9.67 -8.48 -10.86
C GLU A 81 -9.66 -7.31 -11.86
N LYS A 82 -10.33 -7.46 -13.00
CA LYS A 82 -10.49 -6.37 -13.98
C LYS A 82 -11.23 -5.15 -13.42
N MET A 83 -12.20 -5.37 -12.53
CA MET A 83 -12.93 -4.28 -11.89
C MET A 83 -12.05 -3.56 -10.87
N CYS A 84 -11.31 -4.30 -10.04
CA CYS A 84 -10.34 -3.75 -9.10
C CYS A 84 -9.22 -2.97 -9.81
N ASP A 85 -8.71 -3.49 -10.93
CA ASP A 85 -7.72 -2.80 -11.75
C ASP A 85 -8.25 -1.45 -12.25
N PHE A 86 -9.49 -1.42 -12.73
CA PHE A 86 -10.12 -0.18 -13.19
C PHE A 86 -10.20 0.87 -12.06
N GLU A 87 -10.65 0.45 -10.87
CA GLU A 87 -10.74 1.33 -9.68
C GLU A 87 -9.35 1.87 -9.29
N ARG A 88 -8.34 1.00 -9.24
CA ARG A 88 -6.94 1.37 -8.95
C ARG A 88 -6.37 2.36 -9.97
N TYR A 89 -6.64 2.17 -11.26
CA TYR A 89 -6.20 3.11 -12.29
C TYR A 89 -6.91 4.46 -12.18
N LEU A 90 -8.18 4.48 -11.78
CA LEU A 90 -8.94 5.70 -11.56
C LEU A 90 -8.34 6.55 -10.43
N GLU A 91 -8.00 5.92 -9.30
CA GLU A 91 -7.35 6.57 -8.15
C GLU A 91 -5.97 7.17 -8.50
N MET A 92 -5.24 6.57 -9.43
CA MET A 92 -3.95 7.11 -9.85
C MET A 92 -4.08 8.36 -10.72
N GLN A 93 -5.19 8.52 -11.45
CA GLN A 93 -5.43 9.65 -12.34
C GLN A 93 -6.19 10.80 -11.67
N VAL A 94 -6.96 10.49 -10.64
CA VAL A 94 -7.88 11.41 -9.98
C VAL A 94 -7.72 11.25 -8.47
N ASP A 95 -7.59 12.34 -7.73
CA ASP A 95 -7.73 12.29 -6.27
C ASP A 95 -9.21 12.08 -5.92
N VAL A 96 -9.64 10.81 -6.02
CA VAL A 96 -11.03 10.39 -5.80
C VAL A 96 -11.45 10.73 -4.37
N HIS A 97 -10.52 10.76 -3.42
CA HIS A 97 -10.78 11.10 -2.03
C HIS A 97 -11.05 12.61 -1.88
N GLU A 98 -10.28 13.47 -2.55
CA GLU A 98 -10.55 14.91 -2.59
C GLU A 98 -11.90 15.21 -3.26
N LEU A 99 -12.23 14.53 -4.36
CA LEU A 99 -13.54 14.70 -5.03
C LEU A 99 -14.71 14.21 -4.17
N ALA A 100 -14.59 13.05 -3.53
CA ALA A 100 -15.63 12.52 -2.65
C ALA A 100 -15.92 13.48 -1.47
N ILE A 101 -14.87 14.08 -0.88
CA ILE A 101 -15.03 15.11 0.15
C ILE A 101 -15.75 16.34 -0.41
N GLN A 102 -15.42 16.78 -1.64
CA GLN A 102 -16.09 17.91 -2.29
C GLN A 102 -17.58 17.64 -2.56
N ASP A 103 -17.93 16.39 -2.88
CA ASP A 103 -19.30 15.94 -3.12
C ASP A 103 -20.05 15.54 -1.84
N GLY A 104 -19.38 15.56 -0.68
CA GLY A 104 -19.96 15.25 0.62
C GLY A 104 -20.11 13.75 0.92
N GLU A 105 -19.45 12.89 0.15
CA GLU A 105 -19.40 11.44 0.36
C GLU A 105 -18.13 11.05 1.12
N PHE A 106 -18.28 10.21 2.15
CA PHE A 106 -17.16 9.55 2.82
C PHE A 106 -17.02 8.14 2.25
N ILE A 107 -15.96 7.91 1.49
CA ILE A 107 -15.65 6.59 0.93
C ILE A 107 -14.68 5.89 1.88
N ILE A 108 -15.12 4.78 2.49
CA ILE A 108 -14.24 3.87 3.22
C ILE A 108 -13.88 2.75 2.25
N VAL A 109 -12.65 2.75 1.75
CA VAL A 109 -12.11 1.64 0.95
C VAL A 109 -11.67 0.54 1.92
N PHE A 110 -12.37 -0.59 1.88
CA PHE A 110 -11.90 -1.80 2.55
C PHE A 110 -10.83 -2.44 1.68
N VAL A 111 -9.58 -2.38 2.14
CA VAL A 111 -8.51 -3.22 1.58
C VAL A 111 -8.72 -4.62 2.17
N TYR A 112 -9.14 -5.56 1.33
CA TYR A 112 -9.34 -6.97 1.68
C TYR A 112 -8.01 -7.72 1.80
#